data_AF-A0A7Y2I1T2-F1
#
_entry.id   AF-A0A7Y2I1T2-F1
#
_cell.length_a   1.000
_cell.length_b   1.000
_cell.length_c   1.000
_cell.angle_alpha   90.00
_cell.angle_beta   90.00
_cell.angle_gamma   90.00
#
_symmetry.space_group_name_H-M   'P 1'
#
loop_
_entity.id
_entity.type
_entity.pdbx_description
1 polymer ?
#
loop_
_entity_poly.entity_id
_entity_poly.type
_entity_poly.pdbx_seq_one_letter_code
_entity_poly.pdbx_strand_id
1 'polypeptide(L)'
;MKQNTRRIDTDLTVIGSGLAGVAASSFALGRNIKTAQAGNTGALAYTTGYFDLLGGLRACGGVSICDPWEGIKTLRKTEPLHPLARIAEDDIRASFEEFITFLDKCGIAYGKPGDRNLDALT
;
A
#
# COMPACT_ATOMS: atom_id res chain seq x y z
N MET A 1 -29.00 24.05 -9.07
CA MET A 1 -27.98 24.19 -10.14
C MET A 1 -27.99 22.91 -10.96
N LYS A 2 -28.18 22.98 -12.30
CA LYS A 2 -27.97 21.80 -13.16
C LYS A 2 -26.48 21.48 -13.16
N GLN A 3 -26.10 20.30 -12.68
CA GLN A 3 -24.71 19.86 -12.80
C GLN A 3 -24.46 19.51 -14.26
N ASN A 4 -23.54 20.23 -14.91
CA ASN A 4 -23.07 19.85 -16.24
C ASN A 4 -22.26 18.55 -16.13
N THR A 5 -22.56 17.59 -16.99
CA THR A 5 -21.79 16.35 -17.10
C THR A 5 -20.33 16.67 -17.42
N ARG A 6 -19.42 16.34 -16.50
CA ARG A 6 -17.98 16.42 -16.74
C ARG A 6 -17.57 15.18 -17.53
N ARG A 7 -16.94 15.39 -18.70
CA ARG A 7 -16.30 14.32 -19.48
C ARG A 7 -14.80 14.32 -19.18
N ILE A 8 -14.25 13.16 -18.85
CA ILE A 8 -12.82 12.95 -18.60
C ILE A 8 -12.39 11.80 -19.53
N ASP A 9 -11.46 12.07 -20.45
CA ASP A 9 -10.87 11.06 -21.32
C ASP A 9 -9.55 10.59 -20.68
N THR A 10 -9.43 9.29 -20.40
CA THR A 10 -8.33 8.68 -19.63
C THR A 10 -8.09 7.24 -20.08
N ASP A 11 -6.88 6.71 -19.86
CA ASP A 11 -6.54 5.32 -20.19
C ASP A 11 -6.99 4.35 -19.08
N LEU A 12 -6.93 4.80 -17.83
CA LEU A 12 -7.33 4.05 -16.64
C LEU A 12 -8.27 4.87 -15.75
N THR A 13 -9.37 4.27 -15.31
CA THR A 13 -10.21 4.82 -14.24
C THR A 13 -10.06 3.97 -12.98
N VAL A 14 -9.59 4.58 -11.89
CA VAL A 14 -9.52 3.96 -10.57
C VAL A 14 -10.75 4.37 -9.75
N ILE A 15 -11.55 3.38 -9.35
CA ILE A 15 -12.73 3.60 -8.51
C ILE A 15 -12.36 3.31 -7.05
N GLY A 16 -12.29 4.37 -6.25
CA GLY A 16 -11.88 4.36 -4.85
C GLY A 16 -10.81 5.41 -4.57
N SER A 17 -11.04 6.25 -3.56
CA SER A 17 -10.06 7.25 -3.09
C SER A 17 -9.49 6.95 -1.70
N GLY A 18 -9.52 5.67 -1.29
CA GLY A 18 -8.76 5.17 -0.14
C GLY A 18 -7.32 4.81 -0.51
N LEU A 19 -6.58 4.23 0.44
CA LEU A 19 -5.15 3.94 0.30
C LEU A 19 -4.82 3.11 -0.96
N ALA A 20 -5.55 2.01 -1.19
CA ALA A 20 -5.33 1.15 -2.34
C ALA A 20 -5.59 1.87 -3.69
N GLY A 21 -6.61 2.74 -3.73
CA GLY A 21 -6.92 3.53 -4.92
C GLY A 21 -5.85 4.58 -5.22
N VAL A 22 -5.39 5.29 -4.17
CA VAL A 22 -4.29 6.25 -4.28
C VAL A 22 -2.99 5.56 -4.70
N ALA A 23 -2.67 4.41 -4.12
CA ALA A 23 -1.50 3.61 -4.51
C ALA A 23 -1.59 3.16 -5.98
N ALA A 24 -2.73 2.61 -6.41
CA ALA A 24 -2.95 2.22 -7.80
C ALA A 24 -2.79 3.40 -8.77
N SER A 25 -3.37 4.56 -8.44
CA SER A 25 -3.23 5.78 -9.23
C SER A 25 -1.78 6.27 -9.29
N SER A 26 -1.06 6.25 -8.15
CA SER A 26 0.36 6.60 -8.07
C SER A 26 1.21 5.70 -8.98
N PHE A 27 1.04 4.39 -8.89
CA PHE A 27 1.79 3.43 -9.73
C PHE A 27 1.49 3.61 -11.22
N ALA A 28 0.22 3.87 -11.58
CA ALA A 28 -0.19 4.13 -12.96
C ALA A 28 0.45 5.42 -13.50
N LEU A 29 0.47 6.50 -12.70
CA LEU A 29 1.16 7.75 -13.05
C LEU A 29 2.67 7.54 -13.23
N GLY A 30 3.32 6.75 -12.36
CA GLY A 30 4.73 6.37 -12.51
C GLY A 30 5.04 5.60 -13.79
N ARG A 31 4.02 5.02 -14.43
CA ARG A 31 4.09 4.30 -15.72
C ARG A 31 3.53 5.12 -16.89
N ASN A 32 3.33 6.43 -16.72
CA ASN A 32 2.80 7.36 -17.73
C ASN A 32 1.39 7.01 -18.25
N ILE A 33 0.57 6.34 -17.44
CA ILE A 33 -0.82 6.00 -17.78
C ILE A 33 -1.72 7.17 -17.39
N LYS A 34 -2.49 7.73 -18.33
CA LYS A 34 -3.47 8.77 -18.01
C LYS A 34 -4.53 8.16 -17.11
N THR A 35 -4.59 8.62 -15.86
CA THR A 35 -5.40 7.99 -14.83
C THR A 35 -6.37 8.99 -14.22
N ALA A 36 -7.66 8.64 -14.17
CA ALA A 36 -8.68 9.35 -13.42
C ALA A 36 -9.06 8.54 -12.18
N GLN A 37 -9.02 9.17 -11.01
CA GLN A 37 -9.50 8.57 -9.77
C GLN A 37 -10.87 9.16 -9.42
N ALA A 38 -11.84 8.30 -9.11
CA ALA A 38 -13.17 8.69 -8.69
C ALA A 38 -13.58 7.96 -7.41
N GLY A 39 -14.26 8.64 -6.50
CA GLY A 39 -14.74 8.06 -5.25
C GLY A 39 -14.72 9.06 -4.10
N ASN A 40 -15.25 8.63 -2.96
CA ASN A 40 -15.22 9.40 -1.72
C ASN A 40 -14.15 8.87 -0.77
N THR A 41 -13.43 9.78 -0.08
CA THR A 41 -12.22 9.47 0.70
C THR A 41 -12.49 8.61 1.94
N GLY A 42 -13.76 8.39 2.31
CA GLY A 42 -14.18 7.39 3.29
C GLY A 42 -13.37 7.41 4.59
N ALA A 43 -12.98 6.22 5.06
CA ALA A 43 -12.35 5.98 6.36
C ALA A 43 -10.86 6.35 6.47
N LEU A 44 -10.24 6.95 5.45
CA LEU A 44 -8.81 7.29 5.47
C LEU A 44 -8.45 8.23 6.64
N ALA A 45 -9.40 9.03 7.13
CA ALA A 45 -9.20 9.99 8.21
C ALA A 45 -8.94 9.38 9.60
N TYR A 46 -9.08 8.05 9.79
CA TYR A 46 -8.99 7.40 11.10
C TYR A 46 -7.86 6.37 11.23
N THR A 47 -6.83 6.43 10.37
CA THR A 47 -5.69 5.52 10.44
C THR A 47 -4.53 6.14 11.21
N THR A 48 -3.69 5.30 11.83
CA THR A 48 -2.49 5.73 12.56
C THR A 48 -1.39 6.28 11.65
N GLY A 49 -1.55 6.19 10.33
CA GLY A 49 -0.56 6.59 9.34
C GLY A 49 0.56 5.59 9.11
N TYR A 50 0.70 4.53 9.93
CA TYR A 50 1.73 3.50 9.74
C TYR A 50 1.41 2.59 8.56
N PHE A 51 2.44 2.27 7.77
CA PHE A 51 2.39 1.18 6.79
C PHE A 51 2.94 -0.09 7.44
N ASP A 52 2.05 -1.01 7.80
CA ASP A 52 2.41 -2.35 8.26
C ASP A 52 2.49 -3.32 7.08
N LEU A 53 3.58 -4.07 6.98
CA LEU A 53 3.75 -5.12 5.98
C LEU A 53 3.27 -6.47 6.51
N LEU A 54 3.77 -6.87 7.69
CA LEU A 54 3.43 -8.14 8.33
C LEU A 54 3.78 -8.11 9.82
N GLY A 55 2.83 -7.72 10.67
CA GLY A 55 3.01 -7.69 12.14
C GLY A 55 2.88 -9.05 12.85
N GLY A 56 2.27 -10.06 12.22
CA GLY A 56 2.05 -11.36 12.87
C GLY A 56 1.57 -12.46 11.92
N LEU A 57 1.79 -13.72 12.29
CA LEU A 57 1.40 -14.89 11.50
C LEU A 57 0.81 -15.99 12.40
N ARG A 58 -0.23 -16.69 11.91
CA ARG A 58 -0.82 -17.81 12.64
C ARG A 58 0.18 -18.93 12.88
N ALA A 59 1.02 -19.22 11.88
CA ALA A 59 2.10 -20.20 11.99
C ALA A 59 3.16 -19.85 13.05
N CYS A 60 3.28 -18.56 13.43
CA CYS A 60 4.17 -18.09 14.50
C CYS A 60 3.46 -18.01 15.87
N GLY A 61 2.31 -18.67 16.04
CA GLY A 61 1.57 -18.68 17.31
C GLY A 61 0.98 -17.33 17.69
N GLY A 62 0.86 -16.39 16.74
CA GLY A 62 0.36 -15.03 17.00
C GLY A 62 1.37 -14.10 17.71
N VAL A 63 2.64 -14.51 17.79
CA VAL A 63 3.72 -13.65 18.30
C VAL A 63 4.01 -12.54 17.28
N SER A 64 4.32 -11.34 17.79
CA SER A 64 4.74 -10.21 16.96
C SER A 64 5.99 -10.56 16.16
N ILE A 65 5.97 -10.25 14.87
CA ILE A 65 7.10 -10.46 13.96
C ILE A 65 7.96 -9.20 13.97
N CYS A 66 9.24 -9.35 14.32
CA CYS A 66 10.18 -8.24 14.32
C CYS A 66 10.78 -7.98 12.93
N ASP A 67 11.14 -9.03 12.20
CA ASP A 67 11.63 -8.96 10.81
C ASP A 67 10.52 -9.47 9.87
N PRO A 68 9.84 -8.57 9.13
CA PRO A 68 8.74 -8.95 8.25
C PRO A 68 9.20 -9.84 7.08
N TRP A 69 10.48 -9.82 6.71
CA TRP A 69 11.03 -10.59 5.59
C TRP A 69 11.21 -12.07 5.96
N GLU A 70 11.69 -12.34 7.17
CA GLU A 70 11.65 -13.71 7.74
C GLU A 70 10.19 -14.19 7.92
N GLY A 71 9.29 -13.28 8.27
CA GLY A 71 7.85 -13.52 8.28
C GLY A 71 7.30 -13.95 6.91
N ILE A 72 7.66 -13.23 5.83
CA ILE A 72 7.25 -13.57 4.45
C ILE A 72 7.84 -14.92 4.01
N LYS A 73 9.11 -15.21 4.33
CA LYS A 73 9.73 -16.52 4.04
C LYS A 73 8.98 -17.65 4.74
N THR A 74 8.57 -17.44 5.98
CA THR A 74 7.76 -18.40 6.75
C THR A 74 6.38 -18.56 6.13
N LEU A 75 5.68 -17.44 5.87
CA LEU A 75 4.37 -17.40 5.22
C LEU A 75 4.35 -18.19 3.91
N ARG A 76 5.37 -18.04 3.06
CA ARG A 76 5.46 -18.80 1.80
C ARG A 76 5.55 -20.31 1.99
N LYS A 77 6.20 -20.76 3.06
CA LYS A 77 6.34 -22.19 3.38
C LYS A 77 5.06 -22.75 4.01
N THR A 78 4.42 -22.00 4.89
CA THR A 78 3.30 -22.49 5.70
C THR A 78 1.95 -22.22 5.08
N GLU A 79 1.80 -21.13 4.34
CA GLU A 79 0.55 -20.65 3.73
C GLU A 79 0.78 -20.20 2.27
N PRO A 80 1.21 -21.09 1.37
CA PRO A 80 1.60 -20.73 0.00
C PRO A 80 0.48 -20.12 -0.86
N LEU A 81 -0.78 -20.27 -0.45
CA LEU A 81 -1.93 -19.70 -1.13
C LEU A 81 -2.27 -18.28 -0.66
N HIS A 82 -1.63 -17.78 0.40
CA HIS A 82 -1.81 -16.42 0.89
C HIS A 82 -1.39 -15.39 -0.18
N PRO A 83 -2.13 -14.29 -0.41
CA PRO A 83 -1.79 -13.31 -1.45
C PRO A 83 -0.35 -12.77 -1.35
N LEU A 84 0.09 -12.42 -0.13
CA LEU A 84 1.46 -11.93 0.13
C LEU A 84 2.54 -13.00 -0.13
N ALA A 85 2.21 -14.29 -0.10
CA ALA A 85 3.15 -15.36 -0.44
C ALA A 85 3.47 -15.42 -1.94
N ARG A 86 2.65 -14.78 -2.80
CA ARG A 86 2.75 -14.84 -4.26
C ARG A 86 3.48 -13.66 -4.90
N ILE A 87 3.89 -12.68 -4.11
CA ILE A 87 4.60 -11.48 -4.58
C ILE A 87 6.07 -11.65 -4.21
N ALA A 88 7.00 -11.36 -5.13
CA ALA A 88 8.43 -11.44 -4.86
C ALA A 88 8.86 -10.44 -3.77
N GLU A 89 9.92 -10.74 -3.03
CA GLU A 89 10.37 -9.85 -1.94
C GLU A 89 10.82 -8.50 -2.49
N ASP A 90 11.60 -8.51 -3.57
CA ASP A 90 12.09 -7.30 -4.23
C ASP A 90 10.95 -6.43 -4.77
N ASP A 91 9.88 -7.04 -5.28
CA ASP A 91 8.69 -6.31 -5.75
C ASP A 91 7.98 -5.59 -4.59
N ILE A 92 7.89 -6.23 -3.42
CA ILE A 92 7.31 -5.61 -2.21
C ILE A 92 8.17 -4.42 -1.79
N ARG A 93 9.50 -4.60 -1.68
CA ARG A 93 10.43 -3.52 -1.31
C ARG A 93 10.34 -2.34 -2.26
N ALA A 94 10.40 -2.60 -3.57
CA ALA A 94 10.32 -1.57 -4.59
C ALA A 94 8.98 -0.83 -4.56
N SER A 95 7.87 -1.55 -4.34
CA SER A 95 6.54 -0.94 -4.25
C SER A 95 6.40 -0.01 -3.04
N PHE A 96 6.96 -0.40 -1.88
CA PHE A 96 6.98 0.46 -0.69
C PHE A 96 7.79 1.72 -0.95
N GLU A 97 9.01 1.60 -1.47
CA GLU A 97 9.89 2.75 -1.77
C GLU A 97 9.25 3.70 -2.80
N GLU A 98 8.68 3.17 -3.89
CA GLU A 98 7.98 3.96 -4.91
C GLU A 98 6.81 4.73 -4.31
N PHE A 99 6.02 4.08 -3.46
CA PHE A 99 4.84 4.70 -2.87
C PHE A 99 5.17 5.75 -1.82
N ILE A 100 6.11 5.51 -0.90
CA ILE A 100 6.53 6.54 0.06
C ILE A 100 7.19 7.74 -0.63
N THR A 101 7.92 7.50 -1.72
CA THR A 101 8.54 8.57 -2.52
C THR A 101 7.47 9.42 -3.19
N PHE A 102 6.37 8.81 -3.64
CA PHE A 102 5.22 9.54 -4.14
C PHE A 102 4.57 10.39 -3.04
N LEU A 103 4.35 9.83 -1.85
CA LEU A 103 3.77 10.56 -0.73
C LEU A 103 4.63 11.74 -0.28
N ASP A 104 5.96 11.58 -0.26
CA ASP A 104 6.91 12.65 0.04
C ASP A 104 6.79 13.81 -0.97
N LYS A 105 6.67 13.49 -2.27
CA LYS A 105 6.38 14.49 -3.32
C LYS A 105 5.03 15.19 -3.12
N CYS A 106 4.07 14.54 -2.48
CA CYS A 106 2.79 15.12 -2.08
C CYS A 106 2.86 15.92 -0.77
N GLY A 107 4.03 16.02 -0.12
CA GLY A 107 4.23 16.74 1.13
C GLY A 107 3.93 15.92 2.39
N ILE A 108 3.77 14.60 2.27
CA ILE A 108 3.57 13.69 3.40
C ILE A 108 4.86 12.89 3.60
N ALA A 109 5.72 13.37 4.50
CA ALA A 109 7.01 12.75 4.76
C ALA A 109 6.87 11.42 5.51
N TYR A 110 7.46 10.37 4.96
CA TYR A 110 7.60 9.05 5.59
C TYR A 110 9.07 8.72 5.81
N GLY A 111 9.35 7.94 6.85
CA GLY A 111 10.65 7.29 6.99
C GLY A 111 10.86 6.26 5.88
N LYS A 112 12.14 6.01 5.54
CA LYS A 112 12.47 4.92 4.59
C LYS A 112 12.04 3.57 5.16
N PRO A 113 11.69 2.58 4.32
CA PRO A 113 11.36 1.25 4.78
C PRO A 113 12.61 0.64 5.42
N GLY A 114 12.48 0.19 6.66
CA GLY A 114 13.53 -0.54 7.37
C GLY A 114 13.42 -2.05 7.15
N ASP A 115 14.37 -2.80 7.71
CA ASP A 115 14.33 -4.27 7.73
C ASP A 115 13.58 -4.83 8.96
N ARG A 116 13.06 -3.96 9.83
CA ARG A 116 12.37 -4.34 11.05
C ARG A 116 11.07 -3.57 11.20
N ASN A 117 10.04 -4.25 11.70
CA ASN A 117 8.81 -3.61 12.14
C ASN A 117 9.11 -2.65 13.30
N LEU A 118 8.35 -1.55 13.34
CA LEU A 118 8.42 -0.56 14.40
C LEU A 118 7.34 -0.82 15.43
N ASP A 119 7.72 -0.87 16.70
CA ASP A 119 6.76 -0.89 17.80
C ASP A 119 6.41 0.55 18.17
N ALA A 120 5.13 0.89 18.06
CA ALA A 120 4.60 2.20 18.46
C ALA A 120 3.62 2.01 19.62
N LEU A 121 3.82 2.79 20.69
CA LEU A 121 2.80 2.99 21.70
C LEU A 121 1.85 4.08 21.18
N THR A 122 0.57 3.75 21.04
CA THR A 122 -0.50 4.68 20.67
C THR A 122 -1.43 4.93 21.83
#